data_AF-A0A847G9X8-F1
#
_entry.id   AF-A0A847G9X8-F1
#
_cell.length_a   1.000
_cell.length_b   1.000
_cell.length_c   1.000
_cell.angle_alpha   90.00
_cell.angle_beta   90.00
_cell.angle_gamma   90.00
#
_symmetry.space_group_name_H-M   'P 1'
#
loop_
_entity.id
_entity.type
_entity.pdbx_description
1 polymer ?
#
loop_
_entity_poly.entity_id
_entity_poly.type
_entity_poly.pdbx_seq_one_letter_code
_entity_poly.pdbx_strand_id
1 'polypeptide(L)'
;MPQPAEDDHAPQDSAPKPSDALLDSMARQARVSAMGFDWPDIHGVLDKIGEELEEIRGALQMDRADLAARELGDLLLAAVNASRFLGADPSEALRGATGRLC
;
A
#
# COMPACT_ATOMS: atom_id res chain seq x y z
N MET A 1 -2.66 -58.85 6.48
CA MET A 1 -2.73 -57.46 6.98
C MET A 1 -2.55 -56.52 5.80
N PRO A 2 -3.34 -55.43 5.69
CA PRO A 2 -3.36 -54.56 4.51
C PRO A 2 -2.13 -53.63 4.47
N GLN A 3 -1.76 -53.20 3.26
CA GLN A 3 -0.62 -52.32 2.96
C GLN A 3 -0.84 -50.90 3.52
N PRO A 4 0.22 -50.13 3.85
CA PRO A 4 0.05 -48.72 4.19
C PRO A 4 -0.28 -47.93 2.93
N ALA A 5 -1.27 -47.05 3.02
CA ALA A 5 -1.56 -46.05 2.01
C ALA A 5 -0.40 -45.04 1.97
N GLU A 6 0.14 -44.78 0.78
CA GLU A 6 1.00 -43.64 0.55
C GLU A 6 0.12 -42.39 0.60
N ASP A 7 0.27 -41.59 1.67
CA ASP A 7 -0.28 -40.25 1.77
C ASP A 7 0.43 -39.35 0.76
N ASP A 8 -0.16 -39.21 -0.42
CA ASP A 8 0.26 -38.23 -1.42
C ASP A 8 -0.33 -36.85 -1.02
N HIS A 9 0.23 -36.25 0.02
CA HIS A 9 0.06 -34.82 0.31
C HIS A 9 1.34 -34.10 -0.08
N ALA A 10 1.48 -33.85 -1.38
CA ALA A 10 2.36 -32.79 -1.85
C ALA A 10 1.94 -31.48 -1.14
N PRO A 11 2.83 -30.81 -0.41
CA PRO A 11 2.55 -29.46 0.04
C PRO A 11 2.43 -28.61 -1.23
N GLN A 12 1.21 -28.17 -1.55
CA GLN A 12 1.06 -27.09 -2.51
C GLN A 12 1.61 -25.83 -1.85
N ASP A 13 2.90 -25.59 -2.07
CA ASP A 13 3.58 -24.34 -1.83
C ASP A 13 2.93 -23.26 -2.70
N SER A 14 1.80 -22.75 -2.20
CA SER A 14 1.14 -21.58 -2.75
C SER A 14 1.85 -20.36 -2.19
N ALA A 15 3.10 -20.17 -2.62
CA ALA A 15 3.75 -18.88 -2.48
C ALA A 15 2.77 -17.81 -3.02
N PRO A 16 2.37 -16.81 -2.23
CA PRO A 16 1.45 -15.79 -2.69
C PRO A 16 2.07 -15.14 -3.93
N LYS A 17 1.29 -15.05 -5.01
CA LYS A 17 1.68 -14.31 -6.21
C LYS A 17 2.16 -12.92 -5.76
N PRO A 18 3.24 -12.35 -6.33
CA PRO A 18 3.64 -10.99 -6.02
C PRO A 18 2.44 -10.09 -6.29
N SER A 19 1.77 -9.66 -5.22
CA SER A 19 0.67 -8.74 -5.29
C SER A 19 1.29 -7.38 -5.58
N ASP A 20 0.80 -6.70 -6.61
CA ASP A 20 1.10 -5.29 -6.79
C ASP A 20 0.77 -4.57 -5.47
N ALA A 21 1.81 -4.05 -4.80
CA ALA A 21 1.69 -3.51 -3.45
C ALA A 21 0.73 -2.30 -3.40
N LEU A 22 0.61 -1.56 -4.51
CA LEU A 22 -0.33 -0.45 -4.62
C LEU A 22 -1.77 -0.97 -4.67
N LEU A 23 -2.02 -2.04 -5.43
CA LEU A 23 -3.34 -2.65 -5.52
C LEU A 23 -3.74 -3.38 -4.23
N ASP A 24 -2.81 -4.07 -3.56
CA ASP A 24 -3.08 -4.68 -2.25
C ASP A 24 -3.42 -3.61 -1.20
N SER A 25 -2.65 -2.52 -1.17
CA SER A 25 -2.92 -1.36 -0.30
C SER A 25 -4.30 -0.75 -0.59
N MET A 26 -4.62 -0.50 -1.86
CA MET A 26 -5.92 0.05 -2.26
C MET A 26 -7.07 -0.87 -1.84
N ALA A 27 -6.93 -2.18 -2.02
CA ALA A 27 -7.93 -3.16 -1.63
C ALA A 27 -8.14 -3.22 -0.10
N ARG A 28 -7.07 -3.12 0.70
CA ARG A 28 -7.17 -3.05 2.16
C ARG A 28 -7.89 -1.78 2.61
N GLN A 29 -7.53 -0.63 2.04
CA GLN A 29 -8.16 0.64 2.39
C GLN A 29 -9.64 0.67 2.00
N ALA A 30 -10.00 0.08 0.86
CA ALA A 30 -11.41 -0.07 0.46
C ALA A 30 -12.22 -0.91 1.47
N ARG A 31 -11.63 -1.98 2.03
CA ARG A 31 -12.29 -2.79 3.08
C ARG A 31 -12.48 -1.99 4.38
N VAL A 32 -11.49 -1.20 4.78
CA VAL A 32 -11.56 -0.35 5.98
C VAL A 32 -12.63 0.75 5.81
N SER A 33 -12.67 1.39 4.64
CA SER A 33 -13.71 2.35 4.27
C SER A 33 -15.11 1.73 4.31
N ALA A 34 -15.27 0.49 3.80
CA ALA A 34 -16.55 -0.23 3.84
C ALA A 34 -17.03 -0.55 5.28
N MET A 35 -16.15 -0.53 6.27
CA MET A 35 -16.49 -0.67 7.70
C MET A 35 -16.87 0.68 8.35
N GLY A 36 -16.89 1.77 7.59
CA GLY A 36 -17.21 3.12 8.07
C GLY A 36 -16.00 3.90 8.59
N PHE A 37 -14.78 3.34 8.47
CA PHE A 37 -13.53 4.04 8.81
C PHE A 37 -12.98 4.71 7.56
N ASP A 38 -13.50 5.89 7.26
CA ASP A 38 -13.10 6.65 6.08
C ASP A 38 -13.06 8.15 6.36
N TRP A 39 -12.33 8.86 5.50
CA TRP A 39 -12.36 10.32 5.46
C TRP A 39 -13.67 10.81 4.81
N PRO A 40 -14.22 11.94 5.28
CA PRO A 40 -15.46 12.48 4.73
C PRO A 40 -15.29 12.97 3.28
N ASP A 41 -14.09 13.43 2.94
CA ASP A 41 -13.72 13.89 1.61
C ASP A 41 -12.20 13.79 1.39
N ILE A 42 -11.75 14.17 0.19
CA ILE A 42 -10.35 14.11 -0.21
C ILE A 42 -9.45 15.07 0.59
N HIS A 43 -9.97 16.14 1.17
CA HIS A 43 -9.16 17.14 1.87
C HIS A 43 -8.45 16.52 3.08
N GLY A 44 -9.14 15.65 3.84
CA GLY A 44 -8.50 14.94 4.96
C GLY A 44 -7.33 14.03 4.52
N VAL A 45 -7.42 13.43 3.32
CA VAL A 45 -6.32 12.64 2.77
C VAL A 45 -5.16 13.54 2.32
N LEU A 46 -5.45 14.69 1.71
CA LEU A 46 -4.42 15.66 1.30
C LEU A 46 -3.71 16.27 2.52
N ASP A 47 -4.44 16.54 3.59
CA ASP A 47 -3.87 17.00 4.87
C ASP A 47 -2.92 15.94 5.43
N LYS A 48 -3.31 14.66 5.41
CA LYS A 48 -2.43 13.55 5.85
C LYS A 48 -1.17 13.44 4.99
N ILE A 49 -1.28 13.59 3.67
CA ILE A 49 -0.10 13.65 2.77
C ILE A 49 0.86 14.79 3.19
N GLY A 50 0.31 15.95 3.54
CA GLY A 50 1.10 17.08 4.04
C GLY A 50 1.79 16.77 5.37
N GLU A 51 1.09 16.13 6.30
CA GLU A 51 1.62 15.68 7.59
C GLU A 51 2.81 14.73 7.41
N GLU A 52 2.65 13.64 6.65
CA GLU A 52 3.73 12.66 6.42
C GLU A 52 4.97 13.29 5.76
N LEU A 53 4.77 14.26 4.86
CA LEU A 53 5.88 14.98 4.25
C LEU A 53 6.68 15.79 5.28
N GLU A 54 6.00 16.45 6.22
CA GLU A 54 6.67 17.18 7.29
C GLU A 54 7.37 16.24 8.28
N GLU A 55 6.81 15.06 8.54
CA GLU A 55 7.48 14.04 9.37
C GLU A 55 8.75 13.49 8.70
N ILE A 56 8.74 13.23 7.40
CA ILE A 56 9.95 12.88 6.62
C ILE A 56 11.00 14.00 6.77
N ARG A 57 10.62 15.27 6.59
CA ARG A 57 11.54 16.40 6.74
C ARG A 57 12.14 16.45 8.15
N GLY A 58 11.31 16.28 9.18
CA GLY A 58 11.74 16.25 10.57
C GLY A 58 12.73 15.10 10.84
N ALA A 59 12.43 13.90 10.35
CA ALA A 59 13.30 12.73 10.49
C ALA A 59 14.67 12.94 9.83
N LEU A 60 14.70 13.53 8.64
CA LEU A 60 15.94 13.85 7.92
C LEU A 60 16.77 14.92 8.66
N GLN A 61 16.13 15.94 9.25
CA GLN A 61 16.84 16.94 10.07
C GLN A 61 17.50 16.35 11.32
N MET A 62 17.01 15.20 11.78
CA MET A 62 17.56 14.49 12.94
C MET A 62 18.54 13.37 12.54
N ASP A 63 18.94 13.27 11.26
CA ASP A 63 19.74 12.18 10.70
C ASP A 63 19.14 10.78 10.96
N ARG A 64 17.81 10.68 11.02
CA ARG A 64 17.05 9.45 11.26
C ARG A 64 16.50 8.86 9.97
N ALA A 65 17.40 8.30 9.16
CA ALA A 65 17.03 7.67 7.88
C ALA A 65 16.04 6.51 8.03
N ASP A 66 16.11 5.77 9.14
CA ASP A 66 15.17 4.69 9.48
C ASP A 66 13.74 5.22 9.66
N LEU A 67 13.61 6.36 10.34
CA LEU A 67 12.33 7.02 10.55
C LEU A 67 11.83 7.65 9.24
N ALA A 68 12.69 8.33 8.49
CA ALA A 68 12.31 8.88 7.18
C ALA A 68 11.80 7.82 6.20
N ALA A 69 12.38 6.61 6.23
CA ALA A 69 11.92 5.49 5.41
C ALA A 69 10.55 4.94 5.85
N ARG A 70 10.27 4.98 7.16
CA ARG A 70 8.94 4.64 7.70
C ARG A 70 7.88 5.64 7.21
N GLU A 71 8.14 6.94 7.38
CA GLU A 71 7.16 7.97 7.01
C GLU A 71 6.98 8.07 5.48
N LEU A 72 8.00 7.70 4.70
CA LEU A 72 7.83 7.48 3.26
C LEU A 72 6.79 6.39 2.97
N GLY A 73 6.75 5.33 3.76
CA GLY A 73 5.72 4.29 3.66
C GLY A 73 4.32 4.83 3.92
N ASP A 74 4.17 5.64 4.97
CA ASP A 74 2.89 6.26 5.33
C ASP A 74 2.44 7.31 4.30
N LEU A 75 3.38 8.08 3.73
CA LEU A 75 3.14 8.96 2.58
C LEU A 75 2.62 8.19 1.35
N LEU A 76 3.25 7.07 1.00
CA LEU A 76 2.81 6.22 -0.11
C LEU A 76 1.43 5.62 0.16
N LEU A 77 1.16 5.21 1.40
CA LEU A 77 -0.15 4.71 1.81
C LEU A 77 -1.24 5.78 1.64
N ALA A 78 -0.97 7.02 2.07
CA ALA A 78 -1.87 8.15 1.91
C ALA A 78 -2.10 8.52 0.43
N ALA A 79 -1.06 8.46 -0.40
CA ALA A 79 -1.20 8.67 -1.85
C ALA A 79 -2.07 7.59 -2.53
N VAL A 80 -1.96 6.32 -2.11
CA VAL A 80 -2.87 5.26 -2.57
C VAL A 80 -4.31 5.56 -2.12
N ASN A 81 -4.51 6.07 -0.90
CA ASN A 81 -5.84 6.48 -0.44
C ASN A 81 -6.44 7.57 -1.34
N ALA A 82 -5.65 8.58 -1.68
CA ALA A 82 -6.08 9.68 -2.54
C ALA A 82 -6.57 9.17 -3.90
N SER A 83 -5.93 8.13 -4.44
CA SER A 83 -6.32 7.51 -5.71
C SER A 83 -7.77 6.97 -5.67
N ARG A 84 -8.23 6.46 -4.53
CA ARG A 84 -9.63 6.01 -4.34
C ARG A 84 -10.63 7.16 -4.41
N PHE A 85 -10.32 8.31 -3.79
CA PHE A 85 -11.16 9.51 -3.87
C PHE A 85 -11.19 10.12 -5.27
N LEU A 86 -10.10 9.97 -6.03
CA LEU A 86 -9.98 10.44 -7.41
C LEU A 86 -10.57 9.46 -8.45
N GLY A 87 -10.96 8.25 -8.04
CA GLY A 87 -11.41 7.20 -8.95
C GLY A 87 -10.29 6.69 -9.88
N ALA A 88 -9.03 6.81 -9.46
CA ALA A 88 -7.86 6.41 -10.22
C ALA A 88 -7.30 5.06 -9.73
N ASP A 89 -6.76 4.27 -10.66
CA ASP A 89 -5.92 3.12 -10.32
C ASP A 89 -4.49 3.64 -10.01
N PRO A 90 -3.96 3.39 -8.80
CA PRO A 90 -2.66 3.92 -8.39
C PRO A 90 -1.50 3.35 -9.22
N SER A 91 -1.58 2.11 -9.67
CA SER A 91 -0.55 1.45 -10.48
C SER A 91 -0.50 2.03 -11.88
N GLU A 92 -1.65 2.23 -12.52
CA GLU A 92 -1.73 2.89 -13.82
C GLU A 92 -1.34 4.37 -13.75
N ALA A 93 -1.74 5.08 -12.69
CA ALA A 93 -1.32 6.46 -12.46
C ALA A 93 0.21 6.59 -12.36
N LEU A 94 0.86 5.71 -11.58
CA LEU A 94 2.31 5.68 -11.44
C LEU A 94 3.02 5.27 -12.74
N ARG A 95 2.48 4.26 -13.46
CA ARG A 95 2.99 3.84 -14.77
C ARG A 95 2.95 4.99 -15.77
N GLY A 96 1.83 5.71 -15.84
CA GLY A 96 1.67 6.88 -16.70
C GLY A 96 2.63 8.02 -16.35
N ALA A 97 2.91 8.25 -15.06
CA ALA A 97 3.90 9.23 -14.62
C ALA A 97 5.32 8.83 -15.02
N THR A 98 5.70 7.57 -14.78
CA THR A 98 7.00 7.01 -15.16
C THR A 98 7.26 7.14 -16.67
N GLY A 99 6.24 6.90 -17.49
CA GLY A 99 6.32 7.04 -18.96
C GLY A 99 6.53 8.47 -19.47
N ARG A 100 6.46 9.50 -18.61
CA ARG A 100 6.77 10.91 -18.95
C ARG A 100 8.16 11.35 -18.52
N LEU A 101 8.93 10.50 -17.84
CA LEU A 101 10.29 10.81 -17.37
C LEU A 101 11.37 10.66 -18.46
N CYS A 102 10.97 10.50 -19.72
CA CYS A 102 11.84 10.36 -20.88
C CYS A 102 12.03 11.66 -21.66
#